data_AF-A0A1X0RK68-F1
#
_entry.id   AF-A0A1X0RK68-F1
#
_cell.length_a   1.000
_cell.length_b   1.000
_cell.length_c   1.000
_cell.angle_alpha   90.00
_cell.angle_beta   90.00
_cell.angle_gamma   90.00
#
_symmetry.space_group_name_H-M   'P 1'
#
loop_
_entity.id
_entity.type
_entity.pdbx_description
1 polymer ?
#
loop_
_entity_poly.entity_id
_entity_poly.type
_entity_poly.pdbx_seq_one_letter_code
_entity_poly.pdbx_strand_id
1 'polypeptide(L)' 'TKTQQCLVIVDYAALSTVPADVQALVKSHESLEYIVVDRLKETGRYEVYRRMEILQTADCLDSFNCRKGLPHRSI' A
#
# COMPACT_ATOMS: atom_id res chain seq x y z
N THR A 1 22.89 13.50 6.86
CA THR A 1 22.38 12.65 5.76
C THR A 1 20.95 12.29 6.07
N LYS A 2 20.01 12.48 5.15
CA LYS A 2 18.60 12.09 5.36
C LYS A 2 18.48 10.60 5.07
N THR A 3 18.11 9.79 6.07
CA THR A 3 17.97 8.33 5.90
C THR A 3 16.68 8.05 5.14
N GLN A 4 16.78 7.37 4.00
CA GLN A 4 15.61 6.89 3.27
C GLN A 4 15.12 5.60 3.91
N GLN A 5 13.79 5.48 4.04
CA GLN A 5 13.11 4.38 4.68
C GLN A 5 12.32 3.57 3.65
N CYS A 6 12.28 2.26 3.86
CA CYS A 6 11.46 1.31 3.13
C CYS A 6 10.51 0.65 4.12
N LEU A 7 9.21 0.74 3.85
CA LEU A 7 8.18 0.06 4.61
C LEU A 7 7.84 -1.27 3.92
N VAL A 8 7.92 -2.37 4.64
CA VAL A 8 7.56 -3.71 4.12
C VAL A 8 6.30 -4.19 4.83
N ILE A 9 5.28 -4.59 4.08
CA ILE A 9 4.00 -5.08 4.58
C ILE A 9 3.68 -6.45 3.97
N VAL A 10 2.95 -7.31 4.68
CA VAL A 10 2.66 -8.70 4.25
C VAL A 10 1.49 -8.76 3.26
N ASP A 11 0.54 -7.84 3.35
CA ASP A 11 -0.56 -7.70 2.40
C ASP A 11 -1.07 -6.24 2.37
N TYR A 12 -1.96 -5.93 1.44
CA TYR A 12 -2.52 -4.58 1.30
C TYR A 12 -3.32 -4.11 2.53
N ALA A 13 -4.07 -5.02 3.15
CA ALA A 13 -4.92 -4.72 4.29
C ALA A 13 -4.11 -4.48 5.58
N ALA A 14 -2.89 -4.99 5.65
CA ALA A 14 -1.96 -4.78 6.76
C ALA A 14 -1.51 -3.31 6.90
N LEU A 15 -1.62 -2.51 5.83
CA LEU A 15 -1.35 -1.07 5.87
C LEU A 15 -2.63 -0.25 6.01
N SER A 16 -3.46 -0.25 4.97
CA SER A 16 -4.81 0.33 4.96
C SER A 16 -5.53 -0.16 3.71
N THR A 17 -6.84 -0.39 3.81
CA THR A 17 -7.68 -0.69 2.65
C THR A 17 -8.26 0.56 1.98
N VAL A 18 -7.87 1.76 2.44
CA VAL A 18 -8.34 3.05 1.92
C VAL A 18 -7.15 3.74 1.24
N PRO A 19 -7.15 3.88 -0.10
CA PRO A 19 -6.06 4.51 -0.85
C PRO A 19 -5.62 5.88 -0.31
N ALA A 20 -6.58 6.70 0.13
CA ALA A 20 -6.32 8.03 0.68
C ALA A 20 -5.44 7.99 1.95
N ASP A 21 -5.59 6.97 2.80
CA ASP A 21 -4.81 6.82 4.03
C ASP A 21 -3.34 6.50 3.69
N VAL A 22 -3.12 5.63 2.69
CA VAL A 22 -1.78 5.28 2.20
C VAL A 22 -1.10 6.52 1.63
N GLN A 23 -1.83 7.32 0.85
CA GLN A 23 -1.30 8.57 0.32
C GLN A 23 -0.96 9.57 1.44
N ALA A 24 -1.82 9.69 2.47
CA ALA A 24 -1.58 10.55 3.62
C ALA A 24 -0.36 10.10 4.45
N LEU A 25 -0.16 8.80 4.62
CA LEU A 25 1.04 8.23 5.25
C LEU A 25 2.31 8.64 4.51
N VAL A 26 2.34 8.47 3.19
CA VAL A 26 3.50 8.83 2.37
C VAL A 26 3.75 10.34 2.40
N LYS A 27 2.70 11.17 2.33
CA LYS A 27 2.81 12.64 2.44
C LYS A 27 3.42 13.07 3.79
N SER A 28 2.97 12.47 4.89
CA SER A 28 3.41 12.81 6.25
C SER A 28 4.83 12.32 6.59
N HIS A 29 5.33 11.29 5.91
CA HIS A 29 6.66 10.71 6.17
C HIS A 29 7.59 10.95 4.99
N GLU A 30 8.27 12.09 4.97
CA GLU A 30 9.17 12.48 3.86
C GLU A 30 10.37 11.54 3.64
N SER A 31 10.77 10.79 4.68
CA SER A 31 11.82 9.78 4.58
C SER A 31 11.36 8.48 3.93
N LEU A 32 10.05 8.25 3.82
CA LEU A 32 9.51 7.04 3.22
C LEU A 32 9.61 7.12 1.70
N GLU A 33 10.50 6.30 1.14
CA GLU A 33 10.81 6.25 -0.30
C GLU A 33 10.10 5.07 -0.99
N TYR A 34 9.95 3.95 -0.29
CA TYR A 34 9.37 2.73 -0.85
C TYR A 34 8.35 2.10 0.11
N ILE A 35 7.28 1.57 -0.47
CA ILE A 35 6.41 0.57 0.16
C ILE A 35 6.55 -0.72 -0.61
N VAL A 36 6.90 -1.80 0.07
CA VAL A 36 7.00 -3.15 -0.49
C VAL A 36 5.87 -4.00 0.09
N VAL A 37 5.07 -4.61 -0.76
CA VAL A 37 4.03 -5.55 -0.38
C VAL A 37 4.54 -6.97 -0.66
N ASP A 38 4.90 -7.69 0.40
CA ASP A 38 5.39 -9.06 0.33
C ASP A 38 4.24 -10.04 0.16
N ARG A 39 3.88 -10.28 -1.10
CA ARG A 39 2.87 -11.28 -1.48
C ARG A 39 3.51 -12.56 -1.99
N LEU A 40 4.76 -12.84 -1.62
CA LEU A 40 5.56 -13.94 -2.19
C LEU A 40 4.85 -15.29 -2.04
N LYS A 41 4.20 -15.53 -0.90
CA LYS A 41 3.46 -16.78 -0.65
C LYS A 41 2.22 -16.95 -1.53
N GLU A 42 1.54 -15.86 -1.89
CA GLU A 42 0.28 -15.88 -2.62
C GLU A 42 0.49 -15.81 -4.14
N THR A 43 1.40 -14.95 -4.58
CA THR A 43 1.58 -14.58 -6.00
C THR A 43 2.94 -14.98 -6.55
N GLY A 44 3.86 -15.46 -5.70
CA GLY A 44 5.25 -15.72 -6.08
C GLY A 44 6.07 -14.45 -6.31
N ARG A 45 5.56 -13.26 -5.93
CA ARG A 45 6.22 -11.97 -6.16
C ARG A 45 5.98 -10.99 -5.01
N TYR A 46 6.88 -10.02 -4.87
CA TYR A 46 6.65 -8.81 -4.10
C TYR A 46 6.30 -7.65 -5.04
N GLU A 47 5.52 -6.71 -4.56
CA GLU A 47 5.12 -5.51 -5.29
C GLU A 47 5.81 -4.29 -4.66
N VAL A 48 6.33 -3.37 -5.47
CA VAL A 48 7.10 -2.20 -4.99
C VAL A 48 6.42 -0.94 -5.49
N TYR A 49 6.12 -0.05 -4.55
CA TYR A 49 5.54 1.27 -4.81
C TYR A 49 6.53 2.34 -4.38
N ARG A 50 6.89 3.24 -5.30
CA ARG A 50 7.76 4.38 -4.99
C ARG A 50 6.94 5.55 -4.49
N ARG A 51 7.54 6.37 -3.62
CA ARG A 51 6.96 7.62 -3.13
C ARG A 51 6.41 8.48 -4.27
N MET A 52 7.21 8.69 -5.31
CA MET A 52 6.84 9.56 -6.43
C MET A 52 5.59 9.05 -7.17
N GLU A 53 5.47 7.74 -7.36
CA GLU A 53 4.32 7.10 -8.01
C GLU A 53 3.07 7.25 -7.16
N ILE A 54 3.17 7.01 -5.85
CA ILE A 54 2.06 7.16 -4.90
C ILE A 54 1.55 8.61 -4.83
N LEU A 55 2.45 9.59 -4.96
CA LEU A 55 2.10 11.00 -4.89
C LEU A 55 1.56 11.56 -6.23
N GLN A 56 1.95 10.99 -7.37
CA GLN A 56 1.62 11.51 -8.70
C GLN A 56 0.51 10.74 -9.41
N THR A 57 0.32 9.45 -9.10
CA THR A 57 -0.57 8.56 -9.86
C THR A 57 -1.56 7.87 -8.93
N ALA A 58 -2.85 8.21 -9.04
CA ALA A 58 -3.89 7.62 -8.20
C ALA A 58 -4.03 6.10 -8.43
N ASP A 59 -3.87 5.66 -9.68
CA ASP A 59 -4.11 4.29 -10.14
C ASP A 59 -3.23 3.24 -9.43
N CYS A 60 -2.02 3.61 -8.99
CA CYS A 60 -1.15 2.66 -8.31
C CYS A 60 -1.70 2.23 -6.93
N LEU A 61 -2.60 3.02 -6.35
CA LEU A 61 -3.19 2.74 -5.04
C LEU A 61 -4.45 1.88 -5.10
N ASP A 62 -4.97 1.56 -6.29
CA ASP A 62 -6.19 0.74 -6.42
C ASP A 62 -6.05 -0.65 -5.81
N SER A 63 -4.82 -1.19 -5.78
CA SER A 63 -4.54 -2.48 -5.14
C SER A 63 -4.79 -2.45 -3.62
N PHE A 64 -4.67 -1.27 -2.99
CA PHE A 64 -5.03 -1.09 -1.58
C PHE A 64 -6.54 -1.09 -1.36
N ASN A 65 -7.36 -0.79 -2.37
CA ASN A 65 -8.82 -0.90 -2.30
C ASN A 65 -9.30 -2.37 -2.43
N CYS A 66 -8.73 -3.25 -1.61
CA CYS A 66 -8.96 -4.70 -1.66
C CYS A 66 -10.16 -5.18 -0.82
N ARG A 67 -10.79 -4.28 -0.03
CA ARG A 67 -11.98 -4.62 0.77
C ARG A 67 -13.19 -4.78 -0.16
N LYS A 68 -13.57 -6.01 -0.45
CA LYS A 68 -14.90 -6.29 -1.01
C LYS A 68 -15.95 -6.00 0.06
N GLY A 69 -17.10 -5.45 -0.34
CA GLY A 69 -18.24 -5.27 0.56
C GLY A 69 -18.52 -6.57 1.32
N LEU A 70 -18.88 -6.46 2.60
CA LEU A 70 -19.18 -7.62 3.43
C LEU A 70 -20.19 -8.49 2.65
N PRO A 71 -19.88 -9.78 2.40
CA PRO A 71 -20.86 -10.64 1.76
C PRO A 71 -22.11 -10.61 2.63
N HIS A 72 -23.24 -10.23 2.02
CA HIS A 72 -24.52 -10.24 2.71
C HIS A 72 -24.76 -11.68 3.15
N ARG A 73 -24.61 -11.94 4.45
CA ARG A 73 -24.99 -13.21 5.03
C ARG A 73 -26.51 -13.18 5.08
N SER A 74 -27.16 -14.00 4.26
CA SER A 74 -28.59 -14.28 4.44
C SER A 74 -28.79 -14.72 5.89
N ILE A 75 -29.60 -13.96 6.62
CA ILE A 75 -30.04 -14.29 7.99
C ILE A 75 -31.11 -15.37 7.90
#